data_AF-A0A851PI30-F1
#
_entry.id   AF-A0A851PI30-F1
#
_cell.length_a   1.000
_cell.length_b   1.000
_cell.length_c   1.000
_cell.angle_alpha   90.00
_cell.angle_beta   90.00
_cell.angle_gamma   90.00
#
_symmetry.space_group_name_H-M   'P 1'
#
loop_
_entity.id
_entity.type
_entity.pdbx_description
1 polymer ?
#
loop_
_entity_poly.entity_id
_entity_poly.type
_entity_poly.pdbx_seq_one_letter_code
_entity_poly.pdbx_strand_id
1 'polypeptide(L)' 'PPQSKNQKKERAAAVLRAQEEFGAVPHSFVFHRGRVGRAVRQLSQDLRRVMEPYTARALKV' A
#
# COMPACT_ATOMS: atom_id res chain seq x y z
N PRO A 1 0.96 -10.83 30.34
CA PRO A 1 2.23 -11.60 30.27
C PRO A 1 3.19 -11.05 29.19
N PRO A 2 4.47 -10.78 29.52
CA PRO A 2 5.46 -10.36 28.54
C PRO A 2 5.80 -11.51 27.56
N GLN A 3 5.96 -11.19 26.27
CA GLN A 3 6.31 -12.17 25.23
C GLN A 3 7.74 -12.68 25.39
N SER A 4 7.96 -13.97 25.10
CA SER A 4 9.27 -14.61 25.16
C SER A 4 10.22 -14.07 24.07
N LYS A 5 11.53 -14.21 24.28
CA LYS A 5 12.55 -13.77 23.29
C LYS A 5 12.38 -14.46 21.94
N ASN A 6 12.04 -15.74 21.93
CA ASN A 6 11.80 -16.49 20.68
C ASN A 6 10.58 -15.98 19.94
N GLN A 7 9.48 -15.70 20.65
CA GLN A 7 8.26 -15.12 20.04
C GLN A 7 8.54 -13.77 19.36
N LYS A 8 9.41 -12.93 19.97
CA LYS A 8 9.83 -11.66 19.34
C LYS A 8 10.63 -11.88 18.07
N LYS A 9 11.57 -12.83 18.08
CA LYS A 9 12.41 -13.15 16.91
C LYS A 9 11.57 -13.70 15.75
N GLU A 10 10.67 -14.62 16.03
CA GLU A 10 9.76 -15.20 15.02
C GLU A 10 8.87 -14.14 14.38
N ARG A 11 8.30 -13.23 15.20
CA ARG A 11 7.51 -12.11 14.68
C ARG A 11 8.33 -11.19 13.77
N ALA A 12 9.55 -10.84 14.16
CA ALA A 12 10.42 -10.00 13.34
C ALA A 12 10.73 -10.66 11.99
N ALA A 13 11.02 -11.97 11.98
CA ALA A 13 11.25 -12.72 10.75
C ALA A 13 10.00 -12.81 9.86
N ALA A 14 8.81 -12.94 10.46
CA ALA A 14 7.56 -12.93 9.72
C ALA A 14 7.26 -11.56 9.09
N VAL A 15 7.53 -10.46 9.80
CA VAL A 15 7.39 -9.10 9.26
C VAL A 15 8.35 -8.87 8.10
N LEU A 16 9.60 -9.31 8.23
CA LEU A 16 10.59 -9.19 7.15
C LEU A 16 10.14 -9.92 5.88
N ARG A 17 9.72 -11.19 6.00
CA ARG A 17 9.20 -11.97 4.87
C ARG A 17 7.99 -11.29 4.22
N ALA A 18 7.06 -10.77 5.02
CA ALA A 18 5.89 -10.06 4.50
C ALA A 18 6.29 -8.77 3.74
N GLN A 19 7.32 -8.06 4.19
CA GLN A 19 7.85 -6.88 3.49
C GLN A 19 8.53 -7.24 2.17
N GLU A 20 9.30 -8.32 2.14
CA GLU A 20 9.95 -8.83 0.93
C GLU A 20 8.92 -9.29 -0.11
N GLU A 21 7.92 -10.08 0.32
CA GLU A 21 6.81 -10.53 -0.53
C GLU A 21 6.00 -9.35 -1.08
N PHE A 22 5.70 -8.36 -0.24
CA PHE A 22 5.03 -7.15 -0.67
C PHE A 22 5.87 -6.38 -1.69
N GLY A 23 7.17 -6.18 -1.42
CA GLY A 23 8.08 -5.44 -2.30
C GLY A 23 8.38 -6.11 -3.64
N ALA A 24 8.21 -7.44 -3.74
CA ALA A 24 8.53 -8.21 -4.94
C ALA A 24 7.51 -8.03 -6.08
N VAL A 25 6.30 -7.56 -5.79
CA VAL A 25 5.28 -7.35 -6.83
C VAL A 25 5.33 -5.93 -7.42
N PRO A 26 4.84 -5.74 -8.66
CA PRO A 26 4.74 -4.40 -9.25
C PRO A 26 3.78 -3.49 -8.47
N HIS A 27 4.23 -2.27 -8.16
CA HIS A 27 3.42 -1.25 -7.51
C HIS A 27 3.02 -0.15 -8.48
N SER A 28 1.90 0.50 -8.20
CA SER A 28 1.40 1.59 -9.03
C SER A 28 0.98 2.82 -8.21
N PHE A 29 0.94 3.96 -8.87
CA PHE A 29 0.33 5.17 -8.38
C PHE A 29 -0.63 5.72 -9.43
N VAL A 30 -1.73 6.31 -8.98
CA VAL A 30 -2.69 7.00 -9.85
C VAL A 30 -2.84 8.42 -9.37
N PHE A 31 -2.57 9.38 -10.23
CA PHE A 31 -2.79 10.79 -9.95
C PHE A 31 -3.25 11.52 -11.20
N HIS A 32 -3.98 12.61 -11.01
CA HIS A 32 -4.31 13.55 -12.06
C HIS A 32 -3.27 14.67 -12.10
N ARG A 33 -3.09 15.29 -13.27
CA ARG A 33 -2.20 16.46 -13.44
C ARG A 33 -3.04 17.72 -13.66
N GLY A 34 -2.58 18.84 -13.11
CA GLY A 34 -3.24 20.13 -13.25
C GLY A 34 -4.60 20.23 -12.55
N ARG A 35 -5.36 21.28 -12.90
CA ARG A 35 -6.71 21.49 -12.38
C ARG A 35 -7.69 20.58 -13.11
N VAL A 36 -8.32 19.67 -12.36
CA VAL A 36 -9.35 18.77 -12.89
C VAL A 36 -10.67 18.91 -12.14
N GLY A 37 -11.76 18.60 -12.83
CA GLY A 37 -13.11 18.58 -12.27
C GLY A 37 -13.38 17.40 -11.35
N ARG A 38 -14.55 17.39 -10.72
CA ARG A 38 -14.97 16.35 -9.75
C ARG A 38 -14.96 14.94 -10.35
N ALA A 39 -15.39 14.78 -11.60
CA ALA A 39 -15.48 13.47 -12.25
C ALA A 39 -14.10 12.79 -12.36
N VAL A 40 -13.08 13.51 -12.81
CA VAL A 40 -11.71 12.97 -12.94
C VAL A 40 -11.10 12.67 -11.57
N ARG A 41 -11.39 13.49 -10.55
CA ARG A 41 -10.98 13.20 -9.17
C ARG A 41 -11.59 11.89 -8.67
N GLN A 42 -12.90 11.69 -8.90
CA GLN A 42 -13.58 10.46 -8.51
C GLN A 42 -13.03 9.24 -9.26
N LEU A 43 -12.87 9.34 -10.58
CA LEU A 43 -12.27 8.29 -11.40
C LEU A 43 -10.87 7.90 -10.90
N SER A 44 -10.05 8.88 -10.52
CA SER A 44 -8.72 8.61 -9.96
C SER A 44 -8.80 7.82 -8.65
N GLN A 45 -9.77 8.12 -7.78
CA GLN A 45 -9.99 7.39 -6.54
C GLN A 45 -10.53 5.98 -6.79
N ASP A 46 -11.45 5.82 -7.74
CA ASP A 46 -12.02 4.52 -8.09
C ASP A 46 -10.96 3.61 -8.69
N LEU A 47 -10.09 4.13 -9.57
CA LEU A 47 -8.98 3.35 -10.11
C LEU A 47 -7.97 2.95 -9.03
N ARG A 48 -7.72 3.80 -8.02
CA ARG A 48 -6.90 3.42 -6.86
C ARG A 48 -7.50 2.24 -6.10
N ARG A 49 -8.83 2.20 -5.93
CA ARG A 49 -9.54 1.09 -5.26
C ARG A 49 -9.48 -0.20 -6.05
N VAL A 50 -9.66 -0.12 -7.37
CA VAL A 50 -9.62 -1.30 -8.27
C VAL A 50 -8.23 -1.95 -8.26
N MET A 51 -7.17 -1.15 -8.15
CA MET A 51 -5.80 -1.64 -8.16
C MET A 51 -5.21 -1.88 -6.75
N GLU A 52 -6.04 -1.87 -5.71
CA GLU A 52 -5.65 -2.36 -4.38
C GLU A 52 -5.24 -3.86 -4.47
N PRO A 53 -4.28 -4.32 -3.63
CA PRO A 53 -3.62 -3.59 -2.55
C PRO A 53 -2.34 -2.85 -2.97
N TYR A 54 -1.90 -2.99 -4.23
CA TYR A 54 -0.57 -2.54 -4.67
C TYR A 54 -0.55 -1.12 -5.27
N THR A 55 -1.59 -0.33 -5.01
CA THR A 55 -1.69 1.07 -5.40
C THR A 55 -1.73 2.01 -4.20
N ALA A 56 -0.98 3.12 -4.29
CA ALA A 56 -0.95 4.13 -3.23
C ALA A 56 -2.32 4.82 -3.01
N ARG A 57 -3.04 4.41 -1.95
CA ARG A 57 -4.34 4.98 -1.57
C ARG A 57 -4.25 6.42 -1.05
N ALA A 58 -3.23 6.72 -0.24
CA ALA A 58 -3.07 8.00 0.46
C ALA A 58 -2.13 9.00 -0.22
N LEU A 59 -1.92 8.87 -1.54
CA LEU A 59 -1.08 9.80 -2.30
C LEU A 59 -1.68 11.22 -2.25
N LYS A 60 -0.90 12.19 -1.76
CA LYS A 60 -1.24 13.61 -1.71
C LYS A 60 -0.95 14.25 -3.08
N VAL A 61 -1.97 14.81 -3.72
CA VAL A 61 -1.93 15.46 -5.04
C VAL A 61 -2.95 16.57 -5.15
#